data_AF-A0A326GG30-F1
#
_entry.id   AF-A0A326GG30-F1
#
_cell.length_a   1.000
_cell.length_b   1.000
_cell.length_c   1.000
_cell.angle_alpha   90.00
_cell.angle_beta   90.00
_cell.angle_gamma   90.00
#
_symmetry.space_group_name_H-M   'P 1'
#
loop_
_entity.id
_entity.type
_entity.pdbx_description
1 polymer ?
#
loop_
_entity_poly.entity_id
_entity_poly.type
_entity_poly.pdbx_seq_one_letter_code
_entity_poly.pdbx_strand_id
1 'polypeptide(L)'
;MKDRVSRAELRRRVQQLRQERGYAEPIRKASDEPVPGPTENAATNLFMADLTMRAASYITLAAVEKSMLKGRYGKDQAREILGNRSLGQTFMAFGLAKLATRSVPGAVIVGGGALAKTLYDRRKSRRRQRLKGDRKLVEPTLDD
;
A
#
# COMPACT_ATOMS: atom_id res chain seq x y z
N MET A 1 -16.47 -15.97 -47.03
CA MET A 1 -17.87 -16.32 -46.73
C MET A 1 -18.01 -16.32 -45.20
N LYS A 2 -18.69 -15.33 -44.60
CA LYS A 2 -18.75 -15.20 -43.13
C LYS A 2 -19.77 -16.19 -42.56
N ASP A 3 -19.33 -17.08 -41.68
CA ASP A 3 -20.15 -18.06 -40.97
C ASP A 3 -21.33 -17.36 -40.29
N ARG A 4 -22.53 -17.61 -40.81
CA ARG A 4 -23.77 -17.14 -40.20
C ARG A 4 -24.15 -18.14 -39.13
N VAL A 5 -23.68 -17.90 -37.91
CA VAL A 5 -24.13 -18.63 -36.72
C VAL A 5 -25.66 -18.64 -36.72
N SER A 6 -26.25 -19.83 -36.70
CA SER A 6 -27.70 -19.99 -36.82
C SER A 6 -28.40 -19.34 -35.62
N ARG A 7 -29.55 -18.70 -35.85
CA ARG A 7 -30.34 -18.06 -34.79
C ARG A 7 -30.69 -19.04 -33.65
N ALA A 8 -30.77 -20.33 -33.97
CA ALA A 8 -31.00 -21.40 -32.99
C ALA A 8 -29.78 -21.60 -32.06
N GLU A 9 -28.56 -21.55 -32.59
CA GLU A 9 -27.33 -21.67 -31.79
C GLU A 9 -27.11 -20.45 -30.91
N LEU A 10 -27.36 -19.25 -31.42
CA LEU A 10 -27.30 -18.02 -30.61
C LEU A 10 -28.27 -18.09 -29.43
N ARG A 11 -29.49 -18.60 -29.63
CA ARG A 11 -30.46 -18.78 -28.53
C ARG A 11 -29.99 -19.81 -27.50
N ARG A 12 -29.44 -20.95 -27.95
CA ARG A 12 -28.87 -21.96 -27.06
C ARG A 12 -27.68 -21.41 -26.27
N ARG A 13 -26.80 -20.65 -26.92
CA ARG A 13 -25.61 -20.06 -26.30
C ARG A 13 -25.98 -18.96 -25.32
N VAL A 14 -27.00 -18.14 -25.61
CA VAL A 14 -27.56 -17.16 -24.66
C VAL A 14 -28.24 -17.86 -23.48
N GLN A 15 -28.96 -18.97 -23.68
CA GLN A 15 -29.53 -19.75 -22.59
C GLN A 15 -28.45 -20.39 -21.70
N GLN A 16 -27.40 -20.96 -22.31
CA GLN A 16 -26.26 -21.50 -21.58
C GLN A 16 -25.54 -20.41 -20.79
N LEU A 17 -25.24 -19.26 -21.41
CA LEU A 17 -24.64 -18.12 -20.72
C LEU A 17 -25.53 -17.55 -19.62
N ARG A 18 -26.87 -17.64 -19.76
CA ARG A 18 -27.82 -17.21 -18.73
C ARG A 18 -27.92 -18.23 -17.59
N GLN A 19 -27.74 -19.53 -17.87
CA GLN A 19 -27.57 -20.58 -16.87
C GLN A 19 -26.24 -20.43 -16.14
N GLU A 20 -25.13 -20.26 -16.86
CA GLU A 20 -23.78 -20.01 -16.31
C GLU A 20 -23.72 -18.72 -15.50
N ARG A 21 -24.30 -17.61 -15.99
CA ARG A 21 -24.46 -16.38 -15.21
C ARG A 21 -25.49 -16.53 -14.09
N GLY A 22 -26.42 -17.47 -14.20
CA GLY A 22 -27.35 -17.86 -13.13
C GLY A 22 -26.69 -18.61 -11.98
N TYR A 23 -25.42 -19.04 -12.14
CA TYR A 23 -24.54 -19.51 -11.08
C TYR A 23 -23.61 -18.44 -10.51
N ALA A 24 -23.69 -17.18 -10.98
CA ALA A 24 -23.17 -16.09 -10.17
C ALA A 24 -24.00 -16.08 -8.89
N GLU A 25 -23.36 -16.31 -7.74
CA GLU A 25 -24.02 -16.29 -6.44
C GLU A 25 -25.06 -15.16 -6.41
N PRO A 26 -26.30 -15.42 -5.96
CA PRO A 26 -27.27 -14.35 -5.79
C PRO A 26 -26.58 -13.30 -4.94
N ILE A 27 -26.42 -12.08 -5.48
CA ILE A 27 -25.86 -10.95 -4.73
C ILE A 27 -26.62 -10.94 -3.42
N ARG A 28 -25.91 -11.26 -2.33
CA ARG A 28 -26.52 -11.41 -1.00
C ARG A 28 -27.43 -10.21 -0.80
N LYS A 29 -28.69 -10.47 -0.48
CA LYS A 29 -29.70 -9.43 -0.27
C LYS A 29 -29.06 -8.34 0.58
N ALA A 30 -28.96 -7.13 0.04
CA ALA A 30 -28.36 -6.01 0.75
C ALA A 30 -29.05 -5.87 2.10
N SER A 31 -28.28 -5.76 3.18
CA SER A 31 -28.81 -5.49 4.51
C SER A 31 -29.57 -4.16 4.49
N ASP A 32 -30.69 -4.09 5.20
CA ASP A 32 -31.44 -2.83 5.38
C ASP A 32 -30.72 -1.84 6.33
N GLU A 33 -29.53 -2.20 6.81
CA GLU A 33 -28.70 -1.32 7.64
C GLU A 33 -28.17 -0.13 6.82
N PRO A 34 -28.40 1.11 7.28
CA PRO A 34 -27.89 2.30 6.62
C PRO A 34 -26.37 2.36 6.74
N VAL A 35 -25.70 2.77 5.65
CA VAL A 35 -24.25 3.03 5.68
C VAL A 35 -23.98 4.23 6.59
N PRO A 36 -23.16 4.08 7.66
CA PRO A 36 -22.92 5.16 8.61
C PRO A 36 -22.37 6.42 7.94
N GLY A 37 -22.93 7.57 8.28
CA GLY A 37 -22.43 8.85 7.80
C GLY A 37 -23.42 10.00 8.03
N PRO A 38 -23.06 11.21 7.59
CA PRO A 38 -23.80 12.43 7.90
C PRO A 38 -25.07 12.61 7.07
N THR A 39 -25.34 11.75 6.08
CA THR A 39 -26.50 11.85 5.20
C THR A 39 -27.27 10.54 5.16
N GLU A 40 -28.52 10.54 4.69
CA GLU A 40 -29.28 9.31 4.46
C GLU A 40 -28.85 8.57 3.18
N ASN A 41 -28.03 9.19 2.33
CA ASN A 41 -27.56 8.59 1.09
C ASN A 41 -26.28 7.77 1.33
N ALA A 42 -26.42 6.45 1.23
CA ALA A 42 -25.33 5.50 1.41
C ALA A 42 -24.12 5.73 0.48
N ALA A 43 -24.36 6.11 -0.78
CA ALA A 43 -23.29 6.37 -1.74
C ALA A 43 -22.49 7.63 -1.35
N THR A 44 -23.17 8.68 -0.87
CA THR A 44 -22.54 9.89 -0.36
C THR A 44 -21.72 9.60 0.89
N ASN A 45 -22.26 8.84 1.84
CA ASN A 45 -21.55 8.49 3.07
C ASN A 45 -20.27 7.70 2.78
N LEU A 46 -20.33 6.72 1.87
CA LEU A 46 -19.17 5.93 1.47
C LEU A 46 -18.11 6.80 0.76
N PHE A 47 -18.55 7.70 -0.12
CA PHE A 47 -17.66 8.65 -0.78
C PHE A 47 -16.95 9.57 0.24
N MET A 48 -17.69 10.11 1.19
CA MET A 48 -17.15 10.97 2.25
C MET A 48 -16.14 10.21 3.12
N ALA A 49 -16.45 8.97 3.50
CA ALA A 49 -15.54 8.13 4.25
C ALA A 49 -14.23 7.85 3.48
N ASP A 50 -14.32 7.47 2.19
CA ASP A 50 -13.14 7.22 1.36
C ASP A 50 -12.31 8.50 1.15
N LEU A 51 -12.97 9.63 0.89
CA LEU A 51 -12.29 10.92 0.76
C LEU A 51 -11.56 11.31 2.05
N THR A 52 -12.24 11.23 3.19
CA THR A 52 -11.66 11.50 4.50
C THR A 52 -10.47 10.59 4.78
N MET A 53 -10.58 9.29 4.48
CA MET A 53 -9.48 8.34 4.67
C MET A 53 -8.27 8.67 3.80
N ARG A 54 -8.48 9.08 2.54
CA ARG A 54 -7.39 9.52 1.67
C ARG A 54 -6.72 10.79 2.18
N ALA A 55 -7.50 11.79 2.57
CA ALA A 55 -7.00 13.04 3.14
C ALA A 55 -6.17 12.78 4.41
N ALA A 56 -6.71 11.99 5.34
CA ALA A 56 -6.02 11.60 6.57
C ALA A 56 -4.69 10.89 6.26
N SER A 57 -4.69 9.94 5.31
CA SER A 57 -3.49 9.21 4.92
C SER A 57 -2.38 10.13 4.38
N TYR A 58 -2.72 11.10 3.53
CA TYR A 58 -1.74 12.04 2.99
C TYR A 58 -1.13 12.91 4.09
N ILE A 59 -1.95 13.41 5.02
CA ILE A 59 -1.48 14.22 6.15
C ILE A 59 -0.56 13.42 7.07
N THR A 60 -0.95 12.20 7.43
CA THR A 60 -0.15 11.32 8.29
C THR A 60 1.19 10.99 7.64
N LEU A 61 1.20 10.64 6.34
CA LEU A 61 2.43 10.33 5.62
C LEU A 61 3.38 11.52 5.59
N ALA A 62 2.89 12.70 5.21
CA ALA A 62 3.69 13.92 5.19
C ALA A 62 4.28 14.26 6.56
N ALA A 63 3.53 14.04 7.64
CA ALA A 63 4.01 14.24 9.00
C ALA A 63 5.13 13.25 9.37
N VAL A 64 4.98 11.97 9.06
CA VAL A 64 5.99 10.93 9.30
C VAL A 64 7.26 11.24 8.51
N GLU A 65 7.13 11.52 7.21
CA GLU A 65 8.26 11.83 6.33
C GLU A 65 9.05 13.03 6.83
N LYS A 66 8.35 14.13 7.17
CA LYS A 66 8.98 15.32 7.73
C LYS A 66 9.64 15.04 9.08
N SER A 67 9.02 14.24 9.94
CA SER A 67 9.58 13.86 11.25
C SER A 67 10.89 13.07 11.09
N MET A 68 10.91 12.09 10.18
CA MET A 68 12.09 11.27 9.91
C MET A 68 13.25 12.10 9.33
N LEU A 69 12.96 13.06 8.46
CA LEU A 69 13.99 13.90 7.85
C LEU A 69 14.51 15.01 8.77
N LYS A 70 13.64 15.57 9.62
CA LYS A 70 13.99 16.68 10.53
C LYS A 70 15.15 16.31 11.46
N GLY A 71 15.24 15.06 11.90
CA GLY A 71 16.31 14.60 12.78
C GLY A 71 17.70 14.58 12.16
N ARG A 72 17.82 14.61 10.82
CA ARG A 72 19.10 14.48 10.12
C ARG A 72 19.44 15.64 9.17
N TYR A 73 18.44 16.32 8.59
CA TYR A 73 18.64 17.28 7.51
C TYR A 73 18.17 18.70 7.84
N GLY A 74 17.70 18.99 9.06
CA GLY A 74 17.15 20.32 9.38
C GLY A 74 15.81 20.59 8.65
N LYS A 75 15.11 21.68 9.00
CA LYS A 75 13.73 21.91 8.52
C LYS A 75 13.64 22.24 7.04
N ASP A 76 14.57 23.03 6.52
CA ASP A 76 14.48 23.56 5.15
C ASP A 76 15.00 22.56 4.12
N GLN A 77 16.11 21.89 4.41
CA GLN A 77 16.60 20.77 3.60
C GLN A 77 15.64 19.58 3.61
N ALA A 78 14.95 19.29 4.73
CA ALA A 78 13.89 18.29 4.74
C ALA A 78 12.73 18.65 3.81
N ARG A 79 12.34 19.94 3.73
CA ARG A 79 11.30 20.39 2.80
C ARG A 79 11.73 20.24 1.34
N GLU A 80 12.98 20.58 1.04
CA GLU A 80 13.53 20.47 -0.31
C GLU A 80 13.62 19.00 -0.76
N ILE A 81 14.09 18.09 0.10
CA ILE A 81 14.12 16.65 -0.18
C ILE A 81 12.72 16.10 -0.47
N LEU A 82 11.70 16.55 0.29
CA LEU A 82 10.31 16.15 0.05
C LEU A 82 9.73 16.78 -1.21
N GLY A 83 10.04 18.04 -1.48
CA GLY A 83 9.60 18.76 -2.69
C GLY A 83 10.19 18.20 -3.98
N ASN A 84 11.40 17.66 -3.93
CA ASN A 84 12.09 17.06 -5.08
C ASN A 84 11.71 15.60 -5.34
N ARG A 85 10.84 15.00 -4.52
CA ARG A 85 10.38 13.63 -4.76
C ARG A 85 9.41 13.62 -5.94
N SER A 86 9.66 12.76 -6.92
CA SER A 86 8.79 12.69 -8.08
C SER A 86 7.40 12.19 -7.68
N LEU A 87 6.36 12.78 -8.28
CA LEU A 87 4.97 12.32 -8.10
C LEU A 87 4.84 10.82 -8.38
N GLY A 88 5.58 10.30 -9.36
CA GLY A 88 5.60 8.87 -9.71
C GLY A 88 6.09 7.96 -8.57
N GLN A 89 7.11 8.36 -7.80
CA GLN A 89 7.58 7.57 -6.65
C GLN A 89 6.52 7.50 -5.55
N THR A 90 5.82 8.60 -5.29
CA THR A 90 4.72 8.65 -4.31
C THR A 90 3.56 7.76 -4.77
N PHE A 91 3.18 7.82 -6.05
CA PHE A 91 2.13 6.96 -6.60
C PHE A 91 2.50 5.48 -6.60
N MET A 92 3.75 5.12 -6.91
CA MET A 92 4.22 3.73 -6.81
C MET A 92 4.18 3.23 -5.38
N ALA A 93 4.70 4.01 -4.42
CA ALA A 93 4.67 3.64 -3.00
C ALA A 93 3.23 3.45 -2.50
N PHE A 94 2.33 4.37 -2.89
CA PHE A 94 0.91 4.26 -2.58
C PHE A 94 0.25 3.04 -3.22
N GLY A 95 0.56 2.73 -4.49
CA GLY A 95 0.06 1.56 -5.19
C GLY A 95 0.49 0.24 -4.53
N LEU A 96 1.76 0.14 -4.14
CA LEU A 96 2.30 -1.01 -3.41
C LEU A 96 1.65 -1.15 -2.03
N ALA A 97 1.48 -0.04 -1.30
CA ALA A 97 0.78 -0.05 -0.02
C ALA A 97 -0.68 -0.52 -0.19
N LYS A 98 -1.42 0.01 -1.17
CA LYS A 98 -2.80 -0.40 -1.43
C LYS A 98 -2.93 -1.87 -1.84
N LEU A 99 -1.95 -2.38 -2.58
CA LEU A 99 -1.88 -3.79 -2.93
C LEU A 99 -1.63 -4.66 -1.70
N ALA A 100 -0.73 -4.23 -0.81
CA ALA A 100 -0.44 -4.93 0.44
C ALA A 100 -1.62 -4.90 1.43
N THR A 101 -2.35 -3.78 1.51
CA THR A 101 -3.49 -3.61 2.44
C THR A 101 -4.80 -4.16 1.90
N ARG A 102 -4.85 -4.66 0.66
CA ARG A 102 -6.05 -5.31 0.10
C ARG A 102 -6.40 -6.62 0.79
N SER A 103 -5.49 -7.19 1.60
CA SER A 103 -5.76 -8.37 2.41
C SER A 103 -4.94 -8.37 3.71
N VAL A 104 -5.50 -8.93 4.78
CA VAL A 104 -4.81 -9.08 6.08
C VAL A 104 -3.52 -9.92 5.95
N PRO A 105 -3.50 -11.04 5.20
CA PRO A 105 -2.26 -11.78 4.97
C PRO A 105 -1.19 -10.96 4.23
N GLY A 106 -1.59 -10.17 3.23
CA GLY A 106 -0.67 -9.30 2.49
C GLY A 106 -0.03 -8.24 3.37
N ALA A 107 -0.83 -7.62 4.24
CA ALA A 107 -0.36 -6.62 5.19
C ALA A 107 0.63 -7.22 6.20
N VAL A 108 0.38 -8.45 6.68
CA VAL A 108 1.29 -9.15 7.61
C VAL A 108 2.61 -9.49 6.93
N ILE A 109 2.59 -9.98 5.68
CA ILE A 109 3.83 -10.33 4.97
C ILE A 109 4.66 -9.09 4.68
N VAL A 110 4.04 -8.04 4.12
CA VAL A 110 4.76 -6.82 3.75
C VAL A 110 5.21 -6.05 4.98
N GLY A 111 4.31 -5.84 5.93
CA GLY A 111 4.61 -5.17 7.20
C GLY A 111 5.65 -5.94 8.02
N GLY A 112 5.47 -7.26 8.15
CA GLY A 112 6.39 -8.15 8.85
C GLY A 112 7.77 -8.21 8.19
N GLY A 113 7.83 -8.32 6.85
CA GLY A 113 9.08 -8.31 6.10
C GLY A 113 9.84 -7.00 6.23
N ALA A 114 9.14 -5.86 6.15
CA ALA A 114 9.73 -4.55 6.38
C ALA A 114 10.29 -4.42 7.81
N LEU A 115 9.51 -4.81 8.83
CA LEU A 115 9.97 -4.80 10.22
C LEU A 115 11.17 -5.72 10.44
N ALA A 116 11.11 -6.95 9.94
CA ALA A 116 12.23 -7.90 10.03
C ALA A 116 13.51 -7.35 9.39
N LYS A 117 13.39 -6.72 8.20
CA LYS A 117 14.52 -6.09 7.51
C LYS A 117 15.12 -4.95 8.32
N THR A 118 14.30 -4.08 8.91
CA THR A 118 14.79 -2.95 9.71
C THR A 118 15.56 -3.43 10.95
N LEU A 119 15.06 -4.46 11.65
CA LEU A 119 15.72 -5.05 12.80
C LEU A 119 17.05 -5.72 12.39
N TYR A 120 17.06 -6.43 11.26
CA TYR A 120 18.27 -7.03 10.72
C TYR A 120 19.34 -5.99 10.38
N ASP A 121 18.97 -4.92 9.66
CA ASP A 121 19.90 -3.84 9.30
C ASP A 121 20.46 -3.13 10.52
N ARG A 122 19.63 -2.89 11.54
CA ARG A 122 20.07 -2.31 12.81
C ARG A 122 21.11 -3.19 13.51
N ARG A 123 20.89 -4.51 13.53
CA ARG A 123 21.85 -5.48 14.09
C ARG A 123 23.15 -5.49 13.30
N LYS A 124 23.07 -5.51 11.97
CA LYS A 124 24.24 -5.50 11.08
C LYS A 124 25.04 -4.21 11.19
N SER A 125 24.38 -3.06 11.30
CA SER A 125 25.02 -1.75 11.50
C SER A 125 25.83 -1.72 12.80
N ARG A 126 25.26 -2.17 13.93
CA ARG A 126 25.98 -2.28 15.21
C ARG A 126 27.21 -3.18 15.10
N ARG A 127 27.10 -4.33 14.43
CA ARG A 127 28.25 -5.22 14.21
C ARG A 127 29.35 -4.54 13.38
N ARG A 128 28.98 -3.83 12.32
CA ARG A 128 29.94 -3.07 11.50
C ARG A 128 30.62 -1.95 12.29
N GLN A 129 29.91 -1.27 13.19
CA GLN A 129 30.51 -0.24 14.03
C GLN A 129 31.48 -0.82 15.07
N ARG A 130 31.17 -1.98 15.66
CA ARG A 130 32.10 -2.70 16.54
C ARG A 130 33.38 -3.05 15.81
N LEU A 131 33.27 -3.69 14.64
CA LEU A 131 34.43 -4.03 13.81
C LEU A 131 35.28 -2.80 13.42
N LYS A 132 34.65 -1.66 13.15
CA LYS A 132 35.37 -0.39 12.90
C LYS A 132 36.07 0.15 14.15
N GLY A 133 35.49 -0.05 15.33
CA GLY A 133 36.11 0.30 16.61
C GLY A 133 37.31 -0.60 16.89
N ASP A 134 37.13 -1.92 16.76
CA ASP A 134 38.19 -2.91 16.98
C ASP A 134 39.39 -2.65 16.06
N ARG A 135 39.16 -2.33 14.79
CA ARG A 135 40.22 -1.99 13.84
C ARG A 135 41.00 -0.73 14.23
N LYS A 136 40.33 0.27 14.79
CA LYS A 136 40.97 1.50 15.32
C LYS A 136 41.77 1.26 16.61
N LEU A 137 41.52 0.15 17.31
CA LEU A 137 42.29 -0.24 18.50
C LEU A 137 43.52 -1.09 18.13
N VAL A 138 43.47 -1.79 17.00
CA VAL A 138 44.58 -2.65 16.51
C VAL A 138 45.57 -1.87 15.62
N GLU A 139 45.12 -0.89 14.84
CA GLU A 139 46.02 -0.05 14.01
C GLU A 139 47.12 0.68 14.82
N PRO A 140 46.84 1.33 15.96
CA PRO A 140 47.88 2.01 16.76
C PRO A 140 48.90 1.07 17.42
N THR A 141 48.62 -0.23 17.49
CA THR A 141 49.50 -1.23 18.13
C THR A 141 50.44 -1.95 17.16
N LEU A 142 50.38 -1.62 15.87
CA LEU A 142 51.21 -2.25 14.82
C LEU A 142 52.31 -1.33 14.27
N ASP A 143 52.39 -0.08 14.75
CA ASP A 143 53.39 0.94 14.35
C ASP A 143 54.50 1.16 15.42
N ASP A 144 54.59 0.29 16.45
CA ASP A 144 55.68 0.22 17.44
C ASP A 144 56.59 -1.01 17.19
#